data_AF-A0A7S2QWT3-F1
#
_entry.id   AF-A0A7S2QWT3-F1
#
_cell.length_a   1.000
_cell.length_b   1.000
_cell.length_c   1.000
_cell.angle_alpha   90.00
_cell.angle_beta   90.00
_cell.angle_gamma   90.00
#
_symmetry.space_group_name_H-M   'P 1'
#
loop_
_entity.id
_entity.type
_entity.pdbx_description
1 polymer ?
#
loop_
_entity_poly.entity_id
_entity_poly.type
_entity_poly.pdbx_seq_one_letter_code
_entity_poly.pdbx_strand_id
1 'polypeptide(L)'
;PRSVMYVLYTSGSTGVPKGVALSQEAALTALMHSKESLGAGDSSGIMLQATTFVFDLSVAEIYCPLIFGSTMKLTPTNVMTNPEALKRALESEPKPTWIQSTPSLLKI
;
A
#
# COMPACT_ATOMS: atom_id res chain seq x y z
N PRO A 1 -6.98 -19.67 2.76
CA PRO A 1 -6.27 -20.67 1.93
C PRO A 1 -4.76 -20.63 2.17
N ARG A 2 -4.07 -21.78 2.15
CA ARG A 2 -2.64 -21.85 2.51
C ARG A 2 -1.67 -21.64 1.34
N SER A 3 -2.17 -21.43 0.12
CA SER A 3 -1.33 -21.10 -1.04
C SER A 3 -0.64 -19.74 -0.83
N VAL A 4 0.58 -19.62 -1.36
CA VAL A 4 1.33 -18.35 -1.34
C VAL A 4 0.60 -17.29 -2.18
N MET A 5 0.49 -16.08 -1.65
CA MET A 5 -0.06 -14.91 -2.33
C MET A 5 1.04 -13.99 -2.86
N TYR A 6 2.07 -13.72 -2.07
CA TYR A 6 3.20 -12.88 -2.48
C TYR A 6 4.49 -13.25 -1.76
N VAL A 7 5.61 -12.85 -2.34
CA VAL A 7 6.95 -12.94 -1.76
C VAL A 7 7.61 -11.57 -1.84
N LEU A 8 8.06 -11.04 -0.70
CA LEU A 8 8.84 -9.80 -0.63
C LEU A 8 10.24 -10.11 -0.11
N TYR A 9 11.24 -9.40 -0.64
CA TYR A 9 12.62 -9.59 -0.24
C TYR A 9 13.04 -8.52 0.76
N THR A 10 13.73 -8.94 1.82
CA THR A 10 14.32 -8.06 2.83
C THR A 10 15.84 -8.22 2.88
N SER A 11 16.53 -7.22 3.42
CA SER A 11 17.98 -7.30 3.62
C SER A 11 18.33 -8.45 4.56
N GLY A 12 19.23 -9.33 4.12
CA GLY A 12 19.76 -10.40 4.96
C GLY A 12 21.03 -9.97 5.68
N SER A 13 21.16 -10.34 6.95
CA SER A 13 22.38 -10.13 7.74
C SER A 13 23.63 -10.79 7.14
N THR A 14 23.46 -11.77 6.25
CA THR A 14 24.53 -12.48 5.54
C THR A 14 24.90 -11.85 4.19
N GLY A 15 24.31 -10.71 3.83
CA GLY A 15 24.48 -10.06 2.53
C GLY A 15 23.61 -10.64 1.41
N VAL A 16 22.90 -11.74 1.64
CA VAL A 16 21.97 -12.35 0.69
C VAL A 16 20.53 -12.00 1.10
N PRO A 17 19.73 -11.37 0.21
CA PRO A 17 18.33 -11.05 0.51
C PRO A 17 17.50 -12.29 0.87
N LYS A 18 16.59 -12.14 1.85
CA LYS A 18 15.70 -13.22 2.31
C LYS A 18 14.30 -13.00 1.73
N GLY A 19 13.77 -14.00 1.04
CA GLY A 19 12.40 -14.00 0.56
C GLY A 19 11.42 -14.36 1.68
N VAL A 20 10.46 -13.48 1.95
CA VAL A 20 9.39 -13.68 2.92
C VAL A 20 8.11 -13.99 2.14
N ALA A 21 7.68 -15.25 2.17
CA ALA A 21 6.47 -15.71 1.49
C ALA A 21 5.26 -15.65 2.43
N LEU A 22 4.23 -14.91 2.04
CA LEU A 22 2.96 -14.83 2.78
C LEU A 22 1.87 -15.61 2.06
N SER A 23 1.13 -16.41 2.82
CA SER A 23 -0.04 -17.13 2.32
C SER A 23 -1.23 -16.21 2.11
N GLN A 24 -2.19 -16.63 1.28
CA GLN A 24 -3.47 -15.93 1.13
C GLN A 24 -4.19 -15.74 2.47
N GLU A 25 -4.17 -16.76 3.34
CA GLU A 25 -4.76 -16.69 4.68
C GLU A 25 -4.10 -15.60 5.55
N ALA A 26 -2.77 -15.54 5.58
CA ALA A 26 -2.05 -14.53 6.35
C ALA A 26 -2.32 -13.12 5.80
N ALA A 27 -2.24 -12.96 4.47
CA ALA A 27 -2.48 -11.69 3.81
C ALA A 27 -3.91 -11.18 4.03
N LEU A 28 -4.92 -12.03 3.81
CA LEU A 28 -6.32 -11.65 4.03
C LEU A 28 -6.62 -11.34 5.50
N THR A 29 -6.01 -12.06 6.45
CA THR A 29 -6.16 -11.78 7.89
C THR A 29 -5.66 -10.38 8.24
N ALA A 30 -4.50 -9.99 7.69
CA ALA A 30 -3.96 -8.65 7.86
C ALA A 30 -4.86 -7.59 7.20
N LEU A 31 -5.27 -7.79 5.95
CA LEU A 31 -6.15 -6.85 5.22
C LEU A 31 -7.50 -6.66 5.92
N MET A 32 -8.10 -7.72 6.48
CA MET A 32 -9.33 -7.63 7.27
C MET A 32 -9.15 -6.78 8.52
N HIS A 33 -8.03 -6.93 9.23
CA HIS A 33 -7.73 -6.10 10.41
C HIS A 33 -7.40 -4.65 10.04
N SER A 34 -6.79 -4.41 8.88
CA SER A 34 -6.43 -3.07 8.44
C SER A 34 -7.57 -2.28 7.80
N LYS A 35 -8.70 -2.93 7.49
CA LYS A 35 -9.83 -2.34 6.74
C LYS A 35 -10.23 -0.96 7.28
N GLU A 36 -10.59 -0.88 8.57
CA GLU A 36 -11.09 0.36 9.17
C GLU A 36 -10.00 1.42 9.31
N SER A 37 -8.79 1.02 9.71
CA SER A 37 -7.65 1.94 9.87
C SER A 37 -7.14 2.54 8.56
N LEU A 38 -7.47 1.91 7.42
CA LEU A 38 -7.14 2.40 6.09
C LEU A 38 -8.36 3.00 5.37
N GLY A 39 -9.47 3.16 6.08
CA GLY A 39 -10.77 3.60 5.57
C GLY A 39 -11.22 2.91 4.29
N ALA A 40 -10.89 1.63 4.19
CA ALA A 40 -11.41 0.76 3.15
C ALA A 40 -12.81 0.28 3.52
N GLY A 41 -13.66 0.07 2.51
CA GLY A 41 -15.06 -0.35 2.71
C GLY A 41 -16.08 0.79 2.61
N ASP A 42 -15.62 2.03 2.44
CA ASP A 42 -16.43 3.14 1.96
C ASP A 42 -16.32 3.21 0.43
N SER A 43 -17.45 3.13 -0.28
CA SER A 43 -17.50 3.22 -1.75
C SER A 43 -17.04 4.57 -2.29
N SER A 44 -17.06 5.62 -1.46
CA SER A 44 -16.51 6.93 -1.81
C SER A 44 -15.01 7.06 -1.49
N GLY A 45 -14.43 6.06 -0.83
CA GLY A 45 -13.01 6.03 -0.47
C GLY A 45 -12.10 5.91 -1.70
N ILE A 46 -11.03 6.71 -1.72
CA ILE A 46 -10.02 6.70 -2.77
C ILE A 46 -8.65 6.54 -2.11
N MET A 47 -8.07 5.35 -2.26
CA MET A 47 -6.75 5.01 -1.75
C MET A 47 -5.68 5.40 -2.77
N LEU A 48 -4.73 6.24 -2.37
CA LEU A 48 -3.58 6.55 -3.20
C LEU A 48 -2.58 5.38 -3.16
N GLN A 49 -2.35 4.76 -4.32
CA GLN A 49 -1.29 3.77 -4.48
C GLN A 49 0.00 4.53 -4.78
N ALA A 50 0.79 4.79 -3.74
CA ALA A 50 1.99 5.62 -3.77
C ALA A 50 3.25 4.88 -3.32
N THR A 51 3.09 3.83 -2.52
CA THR A 51 4.20 3.02 -2.04
C THR A 51 4.74 2.12 -3.15
N THR A 52 6.06 2.05 -3.30
CA THR A 52 6.70 1.13 -4.24
C THR A 52 6.30 -0.32 -3.93
N PHE A 53 5.95 -1.10 -4.96
CA PHE A 53 5.43 -2.47 -4.83
C PHE A 53 6.39 -3.50 -4.19
N VAL A 54 7.61 -3.08 -3.86
CA VAL A 54 8.61 -3.90 -3.16
C VAL A 54 8.47 -3.83 -1.64
N PHE A 55 7.61 -2.96 -1.12
CA PHE A 55 7.27 -2.86 0.31
C PHE A 55 5.89 -3.45 0.58
N ASP A 56 5.70 -4.03 1.77
CA ASP A 56 4.46 -4.67 2.20
C ASP A 56 3.27 -3.70 2.31
N LEU A 57 3.52 -2.44 2.65
CA LEU A 57 2.50 -1.38 2.63
C LEU A 57 1.75 -1.30 1.29
N SER A 58 2.42 -1.56 0.17
CA SER A 58 1.79 -1.55 -1.16
C SER A 58 0.70 -2.61 -1.31
N VAL A 59 0.79 -3.73 -0.57
CA VAL A 59 -0.21 -4.81 -0.60
C VAL A 59 -1.54 -4.27 -0.06
N ALA A 60 -1.51 -3.48 1.01
CA ALA A 60 -2.70 -2.85 1.55
C ALA A 60 -3.25 -1.78 0.59
N GLU A 61 -2.39 -0.90 0.07
CA GLU A 61 -2.78 0.11 -0.92
C GLU A 61 -3.47 -0.46 -2.16
N ILE A 62 -3.07 -1.67 -2.58
CA ILE A 62 -3.63 -2.36 -3.75
C ILE A 62 -4.89 -3.15 -3.39
N TYR A 63 -4.81 -4.04 -2.40
CA TYR A 63 -5.86 -5.04 -2.20
C TYR A 63 -6.99 -4.57 -1.28
N CYS A 64 -6.75 -3.66 -0.31
CA CYS A 64 -7.83 -3.13 0.52
C CYS A 64 -8.95 -2.47 -0.31
N PRO A 65 -8.69 -1.51 -1.22
CA PRO A 65 -9.77 -0.90 -1.98
C PRO A 65 -10.48 -1.91 -2.89
N LEU A 66 -9.74 -2.83 -3.51
CA LEU A 66 -10.30 -3.82 -4.43
C LEU A 66 -11.17 -4.87 -3.74
N ILE A 67 -10.80 -5.32 -2.54
CA ILE A 67 -11.56 -6.32 -1.77
C ILE A 67 -12.80 -5.70 -1.12
N PHE A 68 -12.69 -4.46 -0.62
CA PHE A 68 -13.73 -3.84 0.19
C PHE A 68 -14.61 -2.85 -0.57
N GLY A 69 -14.38 -2.63 -1.88
CA GLY A 69 -15.27 -1.83 -2.73
C GLY A 69 -14.98 -0.33 -2.75
N SER A 70 -13.74 0.07 -2.46
CA SER A 70 -13.26 1.45 -2.61
C SER A 70 -12.45 1.60 -3.92
N THR A 71 -12.01 2.81 -4.25
CA THR A 71 -11.21 3.08 -5.47
C THR A 71 -9.71 3.09 -5.17
N MET A 72 -8.90 2.48 -6.04
CA MET A 72 -7.44 2.62 -6.03
C MET A 72 -7.01 3.66 -7.07
N LYS A 73 -6.26 4.68 -6.66
CA LYS A 73 -5.69 5.72 -7.53
C LYS A 73 -4.20 5.49 -7.73
N LEU A 74 -3.82 5.12 -8.94
CA LEU A 74 -2.42 4.88 -9.31
C LEU A 74 -1.62 6.18 -9.39
N THR A 75 -0.34 6.10 -9.04
CA THR A 75 0.62 7.19 -9.18
C THR A 75 1.84 6.75 -10.00
N PRO A 76 2.59 7.70 -10.60
CA PRO A 76 3.87 7.37 -11.21
C PRO A 76 4.86 6.81 -10.19
N THR A 77 5.81 6.01 -10.66
CA THR A 77 6.92 5.50 -9.83
C THR A 77 7.65 6.66 -9.14
N ASN A 78 8.11 6.45 -7.91
CA ASN A 78 8.87 7.42 -7.10
C ASN A 78 8.10 8.67 -6.67
N VAL A 79 6.76 8.67 -6.71
CA VAL A 79 5.95 9.80 -6.23
C VAL A 79 6.29 10.17 -4.78
N MET A 80 6.54 9.17 -3.92
CA MET A 80 6.82 9.35 -2.50
C MET A 80 8.20 9.96 -2.21
N THR A 81 9.12 9.98 -3.19
CA THR A 81 10.44 10.61 -3.03
C THR A 81 10.51 12.01 -3.64
N ASN A 82 9.42 12.50 -4.24
CA ASN A 82 9.35 13.80 -4.88
C ASN A 82 8.17 14.60 -4.28
N PRO A 83 8.43 15.55 -3.36
CA PRO A 83 7.37 16.30 -2.68
C PRO A 83 6.40 17.00 -3.62
N GLU A 84 6.88 17.56 -4.74
CA GLU A 84 6.02 18.22 -5.73
C GLU A 84 5.16 17.22 -6.50
N ALA A 85 5.69 16.04 -6.82
CA ALA A 85 4.91 14.98 -7.44
C ALA A 85 3.85 14.42 -6.48
N LEU A 86 4.20 14.25 -5.21
CA LEU A 86 3.26 13.83 -4.16
C LEU A 86 2.15 14.85 -3.97
N LYS A 87 2.50 16.13 -3.86
CA LYS A 87 1.52 17.23 -3.79
C LYS A 87 0.57 17.20 -4.98
N ARG A 88 1.08 17.09 -6.21
CA ARG A 88 0.23 16.95 -7.42
C ARG A 88 -0.67 15.72 -7.36
N ALA A 89 -0.18 14.58 -6.87
CA ALA A 89 -0.97 13.37 -6.74
C ALA A 89 -2.12 13.53 -5.72
N LEU A 90 -1.85 14.21 -4.61
CA LEU A 90 -2.83 14.54 -3.56
C LEU A 90 -3.86 15.57 -4.01
N GLU A 91 -3.47 16.54 -4.84
CA GLU A 91 -4.35 17.62 -5.31
C GLU A 91 -5.15 17.25 -6.58
N SER A 92 -4.68 16.27 -7.36
CA SER A 92 -5.35 15.86 -8.60
C SER A 92 -6.71 15.22 -8.35
N GLU A 93 -7.66 15.46 -9.25
CA GLU A 93 -8.99 14.85 -9.19
C GLU A 93 -9.01 13.43 -9.81
N PRO A 94 -9.79 12.49 -9.25
CA PRO A 94 -10.50 12.62 -7.99
C PRO A 94 -9.52 12.59 -6.80
N LYS A 95 -9.75 13.45 -5.80
CA LYS A 95 -8.84 13.57 -4.64
C LYS A 95 -8.76 12.27 -3.83
N PRO A 96 -7.56 11.77 -3.51
CA PRO A 96 -7.43 10.63 -2.60
C PRO A 96 -7.93 11.00 -1.21
N THR A 97 -8.64 10.08 -0.57
CA THR A 97 -9.12 10.23 0.81
C THR A 97 -8.20 9.52 1.81
N TRP A 98 -7.36 8.60 1.32
CA TRP A 98 -6.39 7.84 2.13
C TRP A 98 -5.02 7.76 1.48
N ILE A 99 -3.99 7.89 2.30
CA ILE A 99 -2.58 7.66 1.95
C ILE A 99 -1.87 6.98 3.12
N GLN A 100 -0.92 6.11 2.81
CA GLN A 100 0.03 5.57 3.79
C GLN A 100 1.40 6.23 3.59
N SER A 101 2.09 6.49 4.70
CA SER A 101 3.43 7.10 4.65
C SER A 101 4.26 6.66 5.82
N THR A 102 5.58 6.61 5.62
CA THR A 102 6.52 6.44 6.74
C THR A 102 6.61 7.74 7.56
N PRO A 103 6.95 7.67 8.87
CA PRO A 103 7.07 8.86 9.69
C PRO A 103 8.07 9.89 9.14
N SER A 104 9.13 9.45 8.47
CA SER A 104 10.14 10.36 7.91
C SER A 104 9.59 11.24 6.79
N LEU A 105 8.65 10.73 6.00
CA LEU A 105 8.05 11.47 4.89
C LEU A 105 6.89 12.39 5.36
N LEU A 106 6.28 12.12 6.51
CA LEU A 106 5.24 12.97 7.11
C LEU A 106 5.80 14.24 7.78
N LYS A 107 7.13 14.40 7.87
CA LYS A 107 7.78 15.59 8.45
C LYS A 107 7.91 16.76 7.47
N ILE A 108 7.31 16.65 6.28
CA ILE A 108 7.21 17.71 5.27
C ILE A 108 5.96 18.53 5.58
#